data_AF-A0A3D3PNF2-F1
#
_entry.id   AF-A0A3D3PNF2-F1
#
_cell.length_a   1.000
_cell.length_b   1.000
_cell.length_c   1.000
_cell.angle_alpha   90.00
_cell.angle_beta   90.00
_cell.angle_gamma   90.00
#
_symmetry.space_group_name_H-M   'P 1'
#
loop_
_entity.id
_entity.type
_entity.pdbx_description
1 polymer ?
#
loop_
_entity_poly.entity_id
_entity_poly.type
_entity_poly.pdbx_seq_one_letter_code
_entity_poly.pdbx_strand_id
1 'polypeptide(L)'
;MKKQFVGYLAACTLLLAAGFSQSAQAADAPSAKADAVAVTAASAGSALAVAPVAAAAPAVAAAAPVAAPALTPNKGDTAWMMVATALVILMTIPGLALFYGGLVRSKNMLSILMQVFMIFATIIVLWCIYGYSLAFTEGNAFIGSFSRLFLNGIWDPASATFATAATFTKGVVIPEFVYVVFQATFAAITCGLIIGAFAERAKFSAVLLFVVLWFTFSYLPIAHMVWFWPGPEGIKDAASLASETAKGGW
;
A
#
# COMPACT_ATOMS: atom_id res chain seq x y z
N MET A 1 -5.63 11.36 -41.71
CA MET A 1 -5.83 10.58 -40.47
C MET A 1 -4.58 10.50 -39.58
N LYS A 2 -3.43 10.01 -40.06
CA LYS A 2 -2.20 9.87 -39.23
C LYS A 2 -1.68 11.18 -38.60
N LYS A 3 -1.72 12.31 -39.33
CA LYS A 3 -1.24 13.61 -38.82
C LYS A 3 -2.13 14.21 -37.73
N GLN A 4 -3.43 13.92 -37.75
CA GLN A 4 -4.36 14.41 -36.73
C GLN A 4 -4.28 13.57 -35.44
N PHE A 5 -4.05 12.26 -35.56
CA PHE A 5 -3.79 11.39 -34.41
C PHE A 5 -2.55 11.79 -33.60
N VAL A 6 -1.46 12.18 -34.28
CA VAL A 6 -0.24 12.66 -33.61
C VAL A 6 -0.49 14.01 -32.93
N GLY A 7 -1.33 14.88 -33.52
CA GLY A 7 -1.74 16.14 -32.90
C GLY A 7 -2.56 15.94 -31.63
N TYR A 8 -3.51 15.00 -31.63
CA TYR A 8 -4.31 14.67 -30.43
C TYR A 8 -3.48 14.03 -29.33
N LEU A 9 -2.48 13.20 -29.68
CA LEU A 9 -1.59 12.57 -28.72
C LEU A 9 -0.65 13.60 -28.07
N ALA A 10 -0.14 14.57 -28.84
CA ALA A 10 0.68 15.68 -28.34
C ALA A 10 -0.13 16.66 -27.47
N ALA A 11 -1.40 16.89 -27.81
CA ALA A 11 -2.30 17.70 -27.00
C ALA A 11 -2.63 17.01 -25.66
N CYS A 12 -2.81 15.68 -25.65
CA CYS A 12 -3.02 14.92 -24.42
C CYS A 12 -1.80 14.95 -23.48
N THR A 13 -0.58 14.86 -24.01
CA THR A 13 0.63 14.95 -23.19
C THR A 13 0.87 16.36 -22.63
N LEU A 14 0.52 17.41 -23.39
CA LEU A 14 0.60 18.80 -22.90
C LEU A 14 -0.45 19.10 -21.82
N LEU A 15 -1.66 18.53 -21.93
CA LEU A 15 -2.72 18.69 -20.92
C LEU A 15 -2.40 17.92 -19.63
N LEU A 16 -1.77 16.74 -19.71
CA LEU A 16 -1.26 16.03 -18.52
C LEU A 16 -0.12 16.79 -17.83
N ALA A 17 0.76 17.45 -18.59
CA ALA A 17 1.86 18.23 -18.04
C ALA A 17 1.38 19.50 -17.32
N ALA A 18 0.33 20.16 -17.84
CA ALA A 18 -0.26 21.35 -17.22
C ALA A 18 -1.03 21.04 -15.92
N GLY A 19 -1.66 19.86 -15.83
CA GLY A 19 -2.37 19.42 -14.62
C GLY A 19 -1.45 19.14 -13.43
N PHE A 20 -0.17 18.81 -13.67
CA PHE A 20 0.82 18.58 -12.60
C PHE A 20 1.29 19.89 -11.94
N SER A 21 1.21 21.02 -12.64
CA SER A 21 1.73 22.30 -12.14
C SER A 21 0.76 23.03 -11.19
N GLN A 22 -0.54 22.70 -11.22
CA GLN A 22 -1.55 23.39 -10.41
C GLN A 22 -1.75 22.82 -9.00
N SER A 23 -1.25 21.62 -8.69
CA SER A 23 -1.40 21.00 -7.35
C SER A 23 -0.31 21.42 -6.35
N ALA A 24 0.65 22.26 -6.75
CA ALA A 24 1.80 22.65 -5.93
C ALA A 24 1.59 23.86 -5.01
N GLN A 25 0.40 24.48 -4.97
CA GLN A 25 0.11 25.60 -4.05
C GLN A 25 -1.06 25.28 -3.13
N ALA A 26 -0.75 24.67 -1.99
CA ALA A 26 -1.57 24.75 -0.79
C ALA A 26 -0.63 25.09 0.39
N ALA A 27 -0.91 26.22 1.03
CA ALA A 27 -0.05 26.97 1.94
C ALA A 27 0.44 26.18 3.17
N ASP A 28 1.74 26.30 3.44
CA ASP A 28 2.39 25.93 4.71
C ASP A 28 1.97 26.90 5.83
N ALA A 29 1.49 26.34 6.94
CA ALA A 29 1.45 27.04 8.23
C ALA A 29 2.65 26.56 9.07
N PRO A 30 3.41 27.47 9.72
CA PRO A 30 4.67 27.11 10.36
C PRO A 30 4.45 26.34 11.67
N SER A 31 5.12 25.19 11.82
CA SER A 31 5.18 24.45 13.08
C SER A 31 5.99 25.23 14.12
N ALA A 32 5.39 25.51 15.28
CA ALA A 32 6.07 26.12 16.41
C ALA A 32 7.22 25.22 16.91
N LYS A 33 8.39 25.83 17.06
CA LYS A 33 9.62 25.24 17.60
C LYS A 33 9.37 24.81 19.06
N ALA A 34 9.72 23.58 19.40
CA ALA A 34 9.80 23.13 20.78
C ALA A 34 11.14 23.61 21.36
N ASP A 35 11.11 24.70 22.12
CA ASP A 35 12.25 25.18 22.89
C ASP A 35 12.56 24.23 24.04
N ALA A 36 13.85 23.90 24.16
CA ALA A 36 14.42 23.10 25.23
C ALA A 36 14.29 23.83 26.58
N VAL A 37 13.63 23.22 27.55
CA VAL A 37 13.66 23.70 28.95
C VAL A 37 14.78 22.97 29.68
N ALA A 38 15.82 23.74 29.96
CA ALA A 38 16.95 23.38 30.79
C ALA A 38 16.53 23.12 32.24
N VAL A 39 17.12 22.08 32.83
CA VAL A 39 17.07 21.79 34.26
C VAL A 39 17.91 22.82 34.99
N THR A 40 17.29 23.60 35.89
CA THR A 40 18.01 24.40 36.89
C THR A 40 17.82 23.78 38.28
N ALA A 41 18.94 23.34 38.85
CA ALA A 41 19.06 22.95 40.24
C ALA A 41 19.04 24.20 41.13
N ALA A 42 18.30 24.15 42.24
CA ALA A 42 18.41 25.11 43.34
C ALA A 42 18.52 24.34 44.67
N SER A 43 19.38 24.86 45.53
CA SER A 43 19.96 24.22 46.71
C SER A 43 19.36 24.71 48.04
N ALA A 44 19.56 23.85 49.05
CA ALA A 44 19.73 24.11 50.49
C ALA A 44 18.53 24.49 51.37
N GLY A 45 18.36 23.72 52.48
CA GLY A 45 18.04 24.33 53.78
C GLY A 45 17.12 23.56 54.74
N SER A 46 17.75 22.82 55.67
CA SER A 46 17.33 22.53 57.05
C SER A 46 16.18 21.54 57.35
N ALA A 47 16.55 20.55 58.17
CA ALA A 47 15.70 19.53 58.77
C ALA A 47 14.99 20.03 60.03
N LEU A 48 13.72 19.64 60.21
CA LEU A 48 13.08 19.39 61.50
C LEU A 48 12.02 18.29 61.30
N ALA A 49 12.17 17.20 62.05
CA ALA A 49 11.31 16.03 62.00
C ALA A 49 10.07 16.22 62.89
N VAL A 50 8.87 16.00 62.31
CA VAL A 50 7.62 15.77 63.04
C VAL A 50 6.92 14.57 62.37
N ALA A 51 6.63 13.54 63.16
CA ALA A 51 5.97 12.29 62.78
C ALA A 51 4.45 12.48 62.51
N PRO A 52 3.76 11.52 61.87
CA PRO A 52 2.88 11.80 60.73
C PRO A 52 1.44 12.15 61.12
N VAL A 53 0.89 13.19 60.50
CA VAL A 53 -0.56 13.31 60.30
C VAL A 53 -0.89 12.63 58.99
N ALA A 54 -1.81 11.66 59.01
CA ALA A 54 -2.31 10.96 57.84
C ALA A 54 -2.99 11.96 56.89
N ALA A 55 -2.21 12.54 55.98
CA ALA A 55 -2.69 13.31 54.86
C ALA A 55 -3.10 12.32 53.76
N ALA A 56 -4.39 12.30 53.45
CA ALA A 56 -4.91 11.60 52.28
C ALA A 56 -4.16 12.10 51.04
N ALA A 57 -3.30 11.26 50.48
CA ALA A 57 -2.61 11.56 49.24
C ALA A 57 -3.68 11.81 48.16
N PRO A 58 -3.61 12.92 47.40
CA PRO A 58 -4.43 13.05 46.21
C PRO A 58 -4.05 11.89 45.31
N ALA A 59 -5.04 11.09 44.92
CA ALA A 59 -4.85 10.03 43.95
C ALA A 59 -4.23 10.67 42.71
N VAL A 60 -2.96 10.35 42.44
CA VAL A 60 -2.32 10.66 41.17
C VAL A 60 -3.11 9.87 40.15
N ALA A 61 -4.04 10.55 39.47
CA ALA A 61 -4.70 10.02 38.31
C ALA A 61 -3.58 9.52 37.39
N ALA A 62 -3.55 8.20 37.17
CA ALA A 62 -2.66 7.61 36.19
C ALA A 62 -2.88 8.38 34.89
N ALA A 63 -1.85 9.11 34.45
CA ALA A 63 -1.88 9.79 33.18
C ALA A 63 -2.24 8.72 32.15
N ALA A 64 -3.42 8.86 31.54
CA ALA A 64 -3.81 8.03 30.42
C ALA A 64 -2.65 8.04 29.42
N PRO A 65 -2.24 6.88 28.88
CA PRO A 65 -1.15 6.84 27.94
C PRO A 65 -1.47 7.83 26.82
N VAL A 66 -0.62 8.84 26.68
CA VAL A 66 -0.71 9.82 25.60
C VAL A 66 -0.73 8.98 24.33
N ALA A 67 -1.89 8.94 23.66
CA ALA A 67 -2.05 8.21 22.42
C ALA A 67 -0.93 8.70 21.49
N ALA A 68 -0.07 7.77 21.06
CA ALA A 68 1.00 8.08 20.14
C ALA A 68 0.40 8.86 18.95
N PRO A 69 1.02 9.98 18.52
CA PRO A 69 0.44 10.82 17.49
C PRO A 69 0.13 9.98 16.25
N ALA A 70 -1.10 10.09 15.74
CA ALA A 70 -1.52 9.39 14.54
C ALA A 70 -0.55 9.73 13.40
N LEU A 71 0.09 8.71 12.84
CA LEU A 71 1.06 8.90 11.76
C LEU A 71 0.33 9.47 10.54
N THR A 72 0.77 10.63 10.09
CA THR A 72 0.17 11.31 8.94
C THR A 72 0.94 10.94 7.67
N PRO A 73 0.27 10.41 6.64
CA PRO A 73 0.94 10.12 5.38
C PRO A 73 1.56 11.36 4.73
N ASN A 74 2.78 11.22 4.24
CA ASN A 74 3.44 12.28 3.48
C ASN A 74 2.84 12.40 2.06
N LYS A 75 2.58 13.62 1.61
CA LYS A 75 2.03 13.88 0.27
C LYS A 75 2.99 13.47 -0.86
N GLY A 76 4.29 13.68 -0.67
CA GLY A 76 5.33 13.29 -1.62
C GLY A 76 5.42 11.78 -1.79
N ASP A 77 5.44 11.02 -0.69
CA ASP A 77 5.43 9.55 -0.74
C ASP A 77 4.15 9.03 -1.41
N THR A 78 3.02 9.63 -1.08
CA THR A 78 1.72 9.30 -1.70
C THR A 78 1.73 9.56 -3.21
N ALA A 79 2.21 10.74 -3.63
CA ALA A 79 2.33 11.09 -5.05
C ALA A 79 3.28 10.14 -5.79
N TRP A 80 4.43 9.84 -5.20
CA TRP A 80 5.39 8.91 -5.78
C TRP A 80 4.81 7.51 -5.93
N MET A 81 4.10 7.00 -4.92
CA MET A 81 3.46 5.69 -4.99
C MET A 81 2.36 5.62 -6.05
N MET A 82 1.59 6.70 -6.26
CA MET A 82 0.64 6.79 -7.38
C MET A 82 1.34 6.80 -8.74
N VAL A 83 2.43 7.54 -8.89
CA VAL A 83 3.24 7.54 -10.12
C VAL A 83 3.85 6.15 -10.37
N ALA A 84 4.44 5.53 -9.35
CA ALA A 84 4.99 4.17 -9.43
C ALA A 84 3.90 3.16 -9.84
N THR A 85 2.70 3.25 -9.27
CA THR A 85 1.54 2.45 -9.67
C THR A 85 1.23 2.62 -11.16
N ALA A 86 1.19 3.85 -11.66
CA ALA A 86 0.93 4.12 -13.07
C ALA A 86 2.03 3.53 -13.98
N LEU A 87 3.30 3.56 -13.55
CA LEU A 87 4.41 2.94 -14.28
C LEU A 87 4.27 1.41 -14.35
N VAL A 88 3.86 0.74 -13.27
CA VAL A 88 3.64 -0.71 -13.29
C VAL A 88 2.42 -1.08 -14.14
N ILE A 89 1.36 -0.25 -14.14
CA ILE A 89 0.25 -0.42 -15.09
C ILE A 89 0.76 -0.33 -16.53
N LEU A 90 1.62 0.65 -16.83
CA LEU A 90 2.20 0.83 -18.16
C LEU A 90 3.00 -0.40 -18.63
N MET A 91 3.67 -1.10 -17.70
CA MET A 91 4.35 -2.36 -17.99
C MET A 91 3.40 -3.46 -18.46
N THR A 92 2.15 -3.48 -17.99
CA THR A 92 1.15 -4.46 -18.44
C THR A 92 0.38 -3.96 -19.67
N ILE A 93 -0.15 -2.74 -19.59
CA ILE A 93 -0.99 -2.08 -20.59
C ILE A 93 -0.33 -0.74 -20.96
N PRO A 94 0.29 -0.61 -22.14
CA PRO A 94 0.35 -1.56 -23.24
C PRO A 94 1.61 -2.45 -23.25
N GLY A 95 2.56 -2.31 -22.30
CA GLY A 95 3.89 -2.93 -22.38
C GLY A 95 3.89 -4.43 -22.69
N LEU A 96 3.27 -5.22 -21.82
CA LEU A 96 3.18 -6.67 -21.95
C LEU A 96 2.32 -7.10 -23.14
N ALA A 97 1.22 -6.38 -23.38
CA ALA A 97 0.33 -6.63 -24.50
C ALA A 97 1.07 -6.49 -25.85
N LEU A 98 1.89 -5.44 -25.99
CA LEU A 98 2.71 -5.23 -27.19
C LEU A 98 3.89 -6.20 -27.25
N PHE A 99 4.49 -6.54 -26.10
CA PHE A 99 5.59 -7.50 -26.05
C PHE A 99 5.16 -8.87 -26.57
N TYR A 100 4.13 -9.49 -25.99
CA TYR A 100 3.64 -10.78 -26.49
C TYR A 100 2.92 -10.66 -27.82
N GLY A 101 2.22 -9.55 -28.04
CA GLY A 101 1.60 -9.23 -29.31
C GLY A 101 2.58 -9.20 -30.49
N GLY A 102 3.80 -8.71 -30.27
CA GLY A 102 4.86 -8.67 -31.28
C GLY A 102 5.53 -10.02 -31.56
N LEU A 103 5.42 -10.98 -30.63
CA LEU A 103 5.95 -12.34 -30.79
C LEU A 103 4.97 -13.28 -31.53
N VAL A 104 3.70 -12.89 -31.63
CA VAL A 104 2.66 -13.64 -32.33
C VAL A 104 2.46 -13.16 -33.77
N ARG A 105 1.76 -13.94 -34.58
CA ARG A 105 1.45 -13.50 -35.96
C ARG A 105 0.52 -12.29 -35.91
N SER A 106 0.71 -11.34 -36.84
CA SER A 106 -0.07 -10.10 -36.90
C SER A 106 -1.59 -10.31 -36.87
N LYS A 107 -2.10 -11.37 -37.50
CA LYS A 107 -3.52 -11.75 -37.48
C LYS A 107 -4.07 -12.07 -36.08
N ASN A 108 -3.19 -12.43 -35.15
CA ASN A 108 -3.52 -12.86 -33.80
C ASN A 108 -3.14 -11.83 -32.72
N MET A 109 -2.44 -10.76 -33.10
CA MET A 109 -2.07 -9.63 -32.23
C MET A 109 -3.27 -9.14 -31.41
N LEU A 110 -4.40 -8.89 -32.06
CA LEU A 110 -5.61 -8.40 -31.39
C LEU A 110 -6.09 -9.37 -30.29
N SER A 111 -5.98 -10.68 -30.51
CA SER A 111 -6.36 -11.68 -29.51
C SER A 111 -5.49 -11.58 -28.26
N ILE A 112 -4.17 -11.40 -28.42
CA ILE A 112 -3.24 -11.26 -27.29
C ILE A 112 -3.51 -9.97 -26.51
N LEU A 113 -3.73 -8.85 -27.21
CA LEU A 113 -4.07 -7.58 -26.56
C LEU A 113 -5.34 -7.70 -25.71
N MET A 114 -6.38 -8.32 -26.26
CA MET A 114 -7.62 -8.57 -25.53
C MET A 114 -7.42 -9.50 -24.33
N GLN A 115 -6.60 -10.55 -24.48
CA GLN A 115 -6.29 -11.47 -23.38
C GLN A 115 -5.59 -10.76 -22.22
N VAL A 116 -4.55 -9.97 -22.49
CA VAL A 116 -3.82 -9.22 -21.46
C VAL A 116 -4.75 -8.24 -20.75
N PHE A 117 -5.57 -7.49 -21.49
CA PHE A 117 -6.51 -6.54 -20.91
C PHE A 117 -7.55 -7.23 -20.02
N MET A 118 -8.14 -8.34 -20.49
CA MET A 118 -9.16 -9.07 -19.75
C MET A 118 -8.61 -9.74 -18.49
N ILE A 119 -7.38 -10.28 -18.55
CA ILE A 119 -6.70 -10.80 -17.35
C ILE A 119 -6.46 -9.67 -16.36
N PHE A 120 -5.90 -8.54 -16.81
CA PHE A 120 -5.68 -7.40 -15.94
C PHE A 120 -6.98 -6.99 -15.23
N ALA A 121 -8.06 -6.77 -15.97
CA ALA A 121 -9.36 -6.41 -15.40
C ALA A 121 -9.90 -7.46 -14.41
N THR A 122 -9.80 -8.75 -14.77
CA THR A 122 -10.24 -9.86 -13.90
C THR A 122 -9.48 -9.87 -12.58
N ILE A 123 -8.14 -9.73 -12.64
CA ILE A 123 -7.31 -9.71 -11.44
C ILE A 123 -7.59 -8.50 -10.56
N ILE A 124 -7.80 -7.30 -11.14
CA ILE A 124 -8.18 -6.12 -10.35
C ILE A 124 -9.50 -6.36 -9.60
N VAL A 125 -10.50 -6.97 -10.25
CA VAL A 125 -11.77 -7.29 -9.59
C VAL A 125 -11.57 -8.29 -8.46
N LEU A 126 -10.88 -9.41 -8.69
CA LEU A 126 -10.63 -10.42 -7.66
C LEU A 126 -9.77 -9.86 -6.51
N TRP A 127 -8.83 -8.97 -6.82
CA TRP A 127 -8.00 -8.27 -5.84
C TRP A 127 -8.85 -7.47 -4.87
N CYS A 128 -9.78 -6.67 -5.38
CA CYS A 128 -10.70 -5.87 -4.56
C CYS A 128 -11.68 -6.73 -3.76
N ILE A 129 -12.16 -7.86 -4.31
CA ILE A 129 -13.11 -8.74 -3.60
C ILE A 129 -12.43 -9.44 -2.42
N TYR A 130 -11.31 -10.12 -2.65
CA TYR A 130 -10.65 -10.90 -1.60
C TYR A 130 -9.12 -10.93 -1.68
N GLY A 131 -8.53 -10.66 -2.84
CA GLY A 131 -7.09 -10.83 -3.04
C GLY A 131 -6.24 -9.97 -2.10
N TYR A 132 -6.59 -8.69 -1.95
CA TYR A 132 -5.88 -7.82 -1.01
C TYR A 132 -5.94 -8.35 0.43
N SER A 133 -7.12 -8.78 0.87
CA SER A 133 -7.32 -9.31 2.22
C SER A 133 -6.46 -10.55 2.47
N LEU A 134 -6.50 -11.52 1.56
CA LEU A 134 -5.77 -12.78 1.72
C LEU A 134 -4.26 -12.62 1.54
N ALA A 135 -3.80 -11.59 0.83
CA ALA A 135 -2.36 -11.33 0.67
C ALA A 135 -1.78 -10.45 1.80
N PHE A 136 -2.46 -9.39 2.22
CA PHE A 136 -1.86 -8.29 3.00
C PHE A 136 -2.51 -8.03 4.35
N THR A 137 -3.20 -9.01 4.92
CA THR A 137 -3.69 -8.94 6.31
C THR A 137 -3.09 -10.04 7.15
N GLU A 138 -3.04 -9.83 8.47
CA GLU A 138 -2.55 -10.85 9.40
C GLU A 138 -3.44 -12.10 9.34
N GLY A 139 -2.80 -13.27 9.29
CA GLY A 139 -3.43 -14.57 9.19
C GLY A 139 -2.51 -15.67 9.70
N ASN A 140 -2.22 -16.65 8.85
CA ASN A 140 -1.23 -17.70 9.12
C ASN A 140 -0.05 -17.59 8.16
N ALA A 141 0.96 -18.44 8.29
CA ALA A 141 2.16 -18.40 7.47
C ALA A 141 1.93 -18.40 5.94
N PHE A 142 0.80 -18.94 5.44
CA PHE A 142 0.53 -19.06 4.01
C PHE A 142 -0.52 -18.09 3.49
N ILE A 143 -1.43 -17.61 4.32
CA ILE A 143 -2.55 -16.77 3.87
C ILE A 143 -3.02 -15.85 4.99
N GLY A 144 -3.40 -14.64 4.59
CA GLY A 144 -4.01 -13.65 5.47
C GLY A 144 -5.43 -14.01 5.92
N SER A 145 -6.12 -13.03 6.47
CA SER A 145 -7.51 -13.14 6.92
C SER A 145 -8.51 -12.58 5.92
N PHE A 146 -9.79 -12.66 6.27
CA PHE A 146 -10.91 -12.07 5.53
C PHE A 146 -11.32 -10.68 6.03
N SER A 147 -10.48 -10.04 6.87
CA SER A 147 -10.78 -8.76 7.51
C SER A 147 -10.92 -7.57 6.55
N ARG A 148 -10.29 -7.64 5.37
CA ARG A 148 -10.34 -6.63 4.31
C ARG A 148 -11.11 -7.11 3.07
N LEU A 149 -12.05 -8.06 3.22
CA LEU A 149 -12.94 -8.44 2.13
C LEU A 149 -13.66 -7.21 1.56
N PHE A 150 -13.75 -7.10 0.23
CA PHE A 150 -14.29 -5.93 -0.46
C PHE A 150 -13.62 -4.60 -0.06
N LEU A 151 -12.36 -4.64 0.39
CA LEU A 151 -11.63 -3.49 0.92
C LEU A 151 -12.29 -2.86 2.16
N ASN A 152 -12.98 -3.67 2.95
CA ASN A 152 -13.71 -3.20 4.13
C ASN A 152 -12.78 -2.56 5.18
N GLY A 153 -13.24 -1.48 5.78
CA GLY A 153 -12.55 -0.77 6.86
C GLY A 153 -11.32 0.02 6.42
N ILE A 154 -11.05 0.16 5.12
CA ILE A 154 -10.01 1.08 4.63
C ILE A 154 -10.49 2.53 4.68
N TRP A 155 -11.78 2.76 4.49
CA TRP A 155 -12.43 4.05 4.71
C TRP A 155 -13.25 3.99 5.99
N ASP A 156 -13.01 4.93 6.91
CA ASP A 156 -13.86 5.14 8.07
C ASP A 156 -14.81 6.33 7.82
N PRO A 157 -16.13 6.08 7.65
CA PRO A 157 -17.09 7.15 7.43
C PRO A 157 -17.33 8.02 8.67
N ALA A 158 -17.02 7.54 9.89
CA ALA A 158 -17.21 8.31 11.11
C ALA A 158 -16.12 9.37 11.28
N SER A 159 -14.86 9.00 11.01
CA SER A 159 -13.71 9.91 11.11
C SER A 159 -13.37 10.62 9.80
N ALA A 160 -14.01 10.23 8.68
CA ALA A 160 -13.70 10.70 7.33
C ALA A 160 -12.21 10.56 6.96
N THR A 161 -11.59 9.47 7.43
CA THR A 161 -10.16 9.18 7.23
C THR A 161 -9.97 7.84 6.53
N PHE A 162 -8.84 7.73 5.84
CA PHE A 162 -8.35 6.47 5.29
C PHE A 162 -7.44 5.78 6.30
N ALA A 163 -7.53 4.46 6.38
CA ALA A 163 -6.55 3.64 7.05
C ALA A 163 -5.17 3.78 6.38
N THR A 164 -4.13 3.50 7.15
CA THR A 164 -2.74 3.65 6.72
C THR A 164 -2.04 2.30 6.64
N ALA A 165 -1.16 2.16 5.66
CA ALA A 165 -0.28 1.01 5.53
C ALA A 165 1.12 1.38 6.01
N ALA A 166 1.76 0.46 6.74
CA ALA A 166 3.13 0.61 7.18
C ALA A 166 4.11 0.55 6.01
N THR A 167 5.22 1.28 6.13
CA THR A 167 6.36 1.19 5.20
C THR A 167 7.55 0.51 5.89
N PHE A 168 8.69 0.38 5.20
CA PHE A 168 9.92 -0.14 5.81
C PHE A 168 10.59 0.84 6.79
N THR A 169 10.10 2.07 6.88
CA THR A 169 10.66 3.10 7.75
C THR A 169 9.71 3.40 8.89
N LYS A 170 10.21 3.30 10.12
CA LYS A 170 9.44 3.62 11.33
C LYS A 170 8.95 5.07 11.32
N GLY A 171 7.69 5.27 11.66
CA GLY A 171 7.01 6.57 11.65
C GLY A 171 6.57 7.03 10.25
N VAL A 172 6.85 6.26 9.19
CA VAL A 172 6.47 6.61 7.81
C VAL A 172 5.39 5.66 7.33
N VAL A 173 4.27 6.24 6.90
CA VAL A 173 3.07 5.52 6.44
C VAL A 173 2.58 6.10 5.12
N ILE A 174 1.86 5.28 4.38
CA ILE A 174 1.14 5.69 3.16
C ILE A 174 -0.35 5.37 3.31
N PRO A 175 -1.25 6.03 2.57
CA PRO A 175 -2.67 5.66 2.59
C PRO A 175 -2.83 4.21 2.13
N GLU A 176 -3.59 3.39 2.87
CA GLU A 176 -3.72 1.96 2.60
C GLU A 176 -4.31 1.70 1.21
N PHE A 177 -5.23 2.56 0.73
CA PHE A 177 -5.74 2.49 -0.65
C PHE A 177 -4.64 2.58 -1.72
N VAL A 178 -3.62 3.41 -1.51
CA VAL A 178 -2.52 3.55 -2.46
C VAL A 178 -1.69 2.27 -2.48
N TYR A 179 -1.48 1.67 -1.30
CA TYR A 179 -0.82 0.37 -1.19
C TYR A 179 -1.64 -0.75 -1.85
N VAL A 180 -2.96 -0.78 -1.66
CA VAL A 180 -3.88 -1.74 -2.32
C VAL A 180 -3.72 -1.68 -3.83
N VAL A 181 -3.81 -0.49 -4.43
CA VAL A 181 -3.77 -0.34 -5.89
C VAL A 181 -2.37 -0.66 -6.41
N PHE A 182 -1.32 -0.20 -5.73
CA PHE A 182 0.07 -0.53 -6.09
C PHE A 182 0.26 -2.05 -6.15
N GLN A 183 -0.14 -2.78 -5.10
CA GLN A 183 -0.01 -4.24 -5.06
C GLN A 183 -0.89 -4.96 -6.09
N ALA A 184 -2.07 -4.42 -6.40
CA ALA A 184 -2.95 -4.97 -7.44
C ALA A 184 -2.24 -5.04 -8.81
N THR A 185 -1.36 -4.07 -9.10
CA THR A 185 -0.62 -4.04 -10.37
C THR A 185 0.40 -5.18 -10.48
N PHE A 186 1.05 -5.58 -9.38
CA PHE A 186 1.96 -6.73 -9.34
C PHE A 186 1.20 -8.04 -9.54
N ALA A 187 0.00 -8.16 -8.97
CA ALA A 187 -0.86 -9.32 -9.20
C ALA A 187 -1.25 -9.43 -10.68
N ALA A 188 -1.67 -8.31 -11.27
CA ALA A 188 -2.12 -8.26 -12.65
C ALA A 188 -1.00 -8.54 -13.66
N ILE A 189 0.19 -7.93 -13.50
CA ILE A 189 1.33 -8.18 -14.39
C ILE A 189 1.82 -9.63 -14.28
N THR A 190 1.88 -10.19 -13.06
CA THR A 190 2.33 -11.56 -12.84
C THR A 190 1.40 -12.56 -13.53
N CYS A 191 0.08 -12.39 -13.39
CA CYS A 191 -0.89 -13.21 -14.09
C CYS A 191 -0.86 -12.98 -15.62
N GLY A 192 -0.58 -11.74 -16.06
CA GLY A 192 -0.42 -11.42 -17.47
C GLY A 192 0.75 -12.15 -18.12
N LEU A 193 1.88 -12.32 -17.41
CA LEU A 193 3.08 -13.00 -17.91
C LEU A 193 2.82 -14.47 -18.30
N ILE A 194 1.85 -15.11 -17.65
CA ILE A 194 1.46 -16.50 -17.91
C ILE A 194 0.98 -16.69 -19.36
N ILE A 195 0.35 -15.68 -19.97
CA ILE A 195 -0.13 -15.78 -21.36
C ILE A 195 1.02 -16.10 -22.31
N GLY A 196 2.22 -15.58 -22.03
CA GLY A 196 3.40 -15.82 -22.85
C GLY A 196 3.71 -17.30 -23.06
N ALA A 197 3.38 -18.17 -22.09
CA ALA A 197 3.66 -19.60 -22.16
C ALA A 197 2.73 -20.36 -23.13
N PHE A 198 1.51 -19.84 -23.37
CA PHE A 198 0.48 -20.52 -24.17
C PHE A 198 -0.07 -19.67 -25.31
N ALA A 199 0.62 -18.58 -25.68
CA ALA A 199 0.16 -17.62 -26.66
C ALA A 199 -0.32 -18.32 -27.96
N GLU A 200 -1.56 -18.02 -28.36
CA GLU A 200 -2.31 -18.63 -29.48
C GLU A 200 -2.71 -20.11 -29.36
N ARG A 201 -2.38 -20.83 -28.29
CA ARG A 201 -2.58 -22.30 -28.18
C ARG A 201 -3.66 -22.73 -27.20
N ALA A 202 -4.29 -21.79 -26.49
CA ALA A 202 -5.32 -22.07 -25.49
C ALA A 202 -6.64 -21.35 -25.78
N LYS A 203 -7.76 -21.95 -25.38
CA LYS A 203 -9.08 -21.30 -25.42
C LYS A 203 -9.13 -20.18 -24.39
N PHE A 204 -9.71 -19.03 -24.76
CA PHE A 204 -9.78 -17.86 -23.88
C PHE A 204 -10.41 -18.16 -22.50
N SER A 205 -11.53 -18.90 -22.49
CA SER A 205 -12.19 -19.29 -21.23
C SER A 205 -11.30 -20.19 -20.35
N ALA A 206 -10.49 -21.07 -20.95
CA ALA A 206 -9.55 -21.89 -20.20
C ALA A 206 -8.40 -21.04 -19.61
N VAL A 207 -7.93 -20.03 -20.34
CA VAL A 207 -6.92 -19.07 -19.85
C VAL A 207 -7.47 -18.29 -18.66
N LEU A 208 -8.69 -17.76 -18.75
CA LEU A 208 -9.30 -17.03 -17.63
C LEU A 208 -9.47 -17.92 -16.41
N LEU A 209 -10.03 -19.13 -16.57
CA LEU A 209 -10.20 -20.07 -15.45
C LEU A 209 -8.85 -20.40 -14.80
N PHE A 210 -7.83 -20.69 -15.61
CA PHE A 210 -6.48 -20.97 -15.12
C PHE A 210 -5.94 -19.80 -14.30
N VAL A 211 -6.08 -18.57 -14.81
CA VAL A 211 -5.60 -17.35 -14.15
C VAL A 211 -6.30 -17.12 -12.81
N VAL A 212 -7.61 -17.34 -12.72
CA VAL A 212 -8.34 -17.21 -11.45
C VAL A 212 -7.84 -18.23 -10.41
N LEU A 213 -7.66 -19.48 -10.83
CA LEU A 213 -7.14 -20.54 -9.95
C LEU A 213 -5.70 -20.26 -9.54
N TRP A 214 -4.84 -19.89 -10.49
CA TRP A 214 -3.43 -19.61 -10.24
C TRP A 214 -3.26 -18.37 -9.35
N PHE A 215 -4.02 -17.31 -9.60
CA PHE A 215 -4.06 -16.14 -8.73
C PHE A 215 -4.41 -16.53 -7.29
N THR A 216 -5.48 -17.31 -7.11
CA THR A 216 -6.00 -17.62 -5.77
C THR A 216 -5.10 -18.58 -5.00
N PHE A 217 -4.61 -19.65 -5.65
CA PHE A 217 -3.90 -20.74 -4.98
C PHE A 217 -2.36 -20.65 -5.08
N SER A 218 -1.83 -19.81 -5.98
CA SER A 218 -0.38 -19.63 -6.13
C SER A 218 0.03 -18.20 -5.81
N TYR A 219 -0.55 -17.19 -6.47
CA TYR A 219 -0.12 -15.80 -6.28
C TYR A 219 -0.38 -15.33 -4.85
N LEU A 220 -1.61 -15.47 -4.34
CA LEU A 220 -1.96 -14.97 -3.01
C LEU A 220 -1.12 -15.58 -1.89
N PRO A 221 -0.90 -16.91 -1.83
CA PRO A 221 -0.05 -17.46 -0.79
C PRO A 221 1.40 -16.98 -0.87
N ILE A 222 1.97 -16.90 -2.08
CA ILE A 222 3.35 -16.42 -2.26
C ILE A 222 3.47 -14.95 -1.88
N ALA A 223 2.49 -14.12 -2.29
CA ALA A 223 2.46 -12.72 -1.93
C ALA A 223 2.36 -12.53 -0.41
N HIS A 224 1.53 -13.34 0.26
CA HIS A 224 1.45 -13.32 1.72
C HIS A 224 2.77 -13.76 2.36
N MET A 225 3.32 -14.90 1.96
CA MET A 225 4.56 -15.41 2.53
C MET A 225 5.72 -14.43 2.44
N VAL A 226 5.86 -13.75 1.29
CA VAL A 226 7.06 -12.95 0.98
C VAL A 226 6.88 -11.47 1.30
N TRP A 227 5.65 -10.93 1.18
CA TRP A 227 5.43 -9.47 1.28
C TRP A 227 4.51 -9.05 2.41
N PHE A 228 3.76 -9.95 3.04
CA PHE A 228 3.03 -9.58 4.25
C PHE A 228 3.96 -9.51 5.45
N TRP A 229 3.89 -8.38 6.13
CA TRP A 229 4.42 -8.20 7.46
C TRP A 229 3.69 -7.00 8.09
N PRO A 230 3.59 -6.94 9.43
CA PRO A 230 2.79 -5.93 10.15
C PRO A 230 3.43 -4.53 10.19
N GLY A 231 4.67 -4.37 9.72
CA GLY A 231 5.38 -3.11 9.72
C GLY A 231 6.34 -2.92 10.91
N PRO A 232 7.13 -1.82 10.92
CA PRO A 232 8.23 -1.63 11.85
C PRO A 232 7.80 -1.07 13.21
N GLU A 233 6.54 -0.66 13.37
CA GLU A 233 6.05 -0.02 14.59
C GLU A 233 6.05 -0.96 15.80
N GLY A 234 5.81 -2.26 15.56
CA GLY A 234 5.88 -3.30 16.59
C GLY A 234 7.31 -3.62 17.06
N ILE A 235 8.34 -3.20 16.30
CA ILE A 235 9.74 -3.54 16.56
C ILE A 235 10.34 -2.55 17.57
N LYS A 236 10.68 -3.08 18.75
CA LYS A 236 11.31 -2.35 19.87
C LYS A 236 12.70 -2.88 20.21
N ASP A 237 12.94 -4.16 19.94
CA ASP A 237 14.15 -4.91 20.25
C ASP A 237 14.31 -6.11 19.29
N ALA A 238 15.40 -6.87 19.43
CA ALA A 238 15.66 -8.04 18.58
C ALA A 238 14.62 -9.17 18.77
N ALA A 239 13.99 -9.27 19.95
CA ALA A 239 12.98 -10.28 20.22
C ALA A 239 11.66 -9.97 19.51
N SER A 240 11.22 -8.71 19.56
CA SER A 240 10.04 -8.22 18.84
C SER A 240 10.23 -8.24 17.32
N LEU A 241 11.45 -8.01 16.82
CA LEU A 241 11.76 -8.22 15.40
C LEU A 241 11.39 -9.65 14.98
N ALA A 242 11.88 -10.66 15.72
CA ALA A 242 11.63 -12.06 15.39
C ALA A 242 10.14 -12.41 15.43
N SER A 243 9.37 -11.87 16.40
CA SER A 243 7.93 -12.12 16.46
C SER A 243 7.15 -11.42 15.36
N GLU A 244 7.51 -10.18 15.00
CA GLU A 244 6.83 -9.44 13.94
C GLU A 244 7.14 -10.01 12.55
N THR A 245 8.38 -10.47 12.30
CA THR A 245 8.73 -11.14 11.04
C THR A 245 8.11 -12.53 10.93
N ALA A 246 7.93 -13.24 12.05
CA ALA A 246 7.30 -14.57 12.06
C ALA A 246 5.78 -14.55 11.77
N LYS A 247 5.16 -13.36 11.76
CA LYS A 247 3.78 -13.20 11.27
C LYS A 247 3.70 -13.24 9.74
N GLY A 248 4.81 -13.00 9.05
CA GLY A 248 4.98 -13.33 7.64
C GLY A 248 5.30 -14.81 7.45
N GLY A 249 5.20 -15.29 6.21
CA GLY A 249 5.44 -16.70 5.91
C GLY A 249 6.89 -17.10 5.66
N TRP A 250 7.79 -16.12 5.47
CA TRP A 250 9.18 -16.33 5.09
C TRP A 250 10.10 -15.21 5.58
#